data_AF-A0A4Q3JBD4-F1
#
_entry.id   AF-A0A4Q3JBD4-F1
#
_cell.length_a   1.000
_cell.length_b   1.000
_cell.length_c   1.000
_cell.angle_alpha   90.00
_cell.angle_beta   90.00
_cell.angle_gamma   90.00
#
_symmetry.space_group_name_H-M   'P 1'
#
loop_
_entity.id
_entity.type
_entity.pdbx_description
1 polymer ?
#
loop_
_entity_poly.entity_id
_entity_poly.type
_entity_poly.pdbx_seq_one_letter_code
_entity_poly.pdbx_strand_id
1 'polypeptide(L)'
;MIRTFRYIGILEGITTLALFLVAMPAKYAFGYPDLVPPIGALHGFAFVVYLCAMVVCLSGRDFTGWEWTRTTLASFFPFGTFLNDPLLKRKQLAAAAA
;
A
#
# COMPACT_ATOMS: atom_id res chain seq x y z
N MET A 1 4.11 15.71 -3.84
CA MET A 1 4.65 14.33 -3.63
C MET A 1 3.65 13.41 -2.91
N ILE A 2 2.85 13.89 -1.94
CA ILE A 2 1.81 13.05 -1.28
C ILE A 2 0.84 12.41 -2.29
N ARG A 3 0.43 13.14 -3.34
CA ARG A 3 -0.41 12.59 -4.43
C ARG A 3 0.24 11.38 -5.11
N THR A 4 1.54 11.44 -5.38
CA THR A 4 2.32 10.34 -5.98
C THR A 4 2.32 9.13 -5.05
N PHE A 5 2.57 9.34 -3.76
CA PHE A 5 2.51 8.27 -2.77
C PHE A 5 1.12 7.61 -2.69
N ARG A 6 0.03 8.39 -2.80
CA ARG A 6 -1.33 7.83 -2.84
C ARG A 6 -1.55 6.91 -4.04
N TYR A 7 -1.04 7.27 -5.22
CA TYR A 7 -1.13 6.38 -6.39
C TYR A 7 -0.34 5.08 -6.20
N ILE A 8 0.87 5.18 -5.62
CA ILE A 8 1.70 4.01 -5.31
C ILE A 8 1.01 3.13 -4.26
N GLY A 9 0.41 3.72 -3.23
CA GLY A 9 -0.39 3.01 -2.23
C GLY A 9 -1.61 2.32 -2.82
N ILE A 10 -2.33 2.94 -3.75
CA ILE A 10 -3.45 2.27 -4.43
C ILE A 10 -2.95 1.06 -5.24
N LEU A 11 -1.84 1.22 -5.97
CA LEU A 11 -1.25 0.12 -6.74
C LEU A 11 -0.83 -1.04 -5.84
N GLU A 12 -0.13 -0.75 -4.74
CA GLU A 12 0.24 -1.74 -3.73
C GLU A 12 -1.01 -2.40 -3.13
N GLY A 13 -2.02 -1.63 -2.74
CA GLY A 13 -3.28 -2.16 -2.23
C GLY A 13 -3.96 -3.11 -3.21
N ILE A 14 -3.94 -2.81 -4.51
CA ILE A 14 -4.48 -3.70 -5.55
C ILE A 14 -3.67 -5.00 -5.63
N THR A 15 -2.34 -4.95 -5.61
CA THR A 15 -1.51 -6.16 -5.65
C THR A 15 -1.65 -7.00 -4.38
N THR A 16 -1.85 -6.37 -3.22
CA THR A 16 -2.17 -7.04 -1.95
C THR A 16 -3.51 -7.76 -2.03
N LEU A 17 -4.55 -7.11 -2.56
CA LEU A 17 -5.84 -7.77 -2.79
C LEU A 17 -5.75 -8.91 -3.79
N ALA A 18 -5.00 -8.75 -4.89
CA ALA A 18 -4.77 -9.83 -5.85
C ALA A 18 -4.05 -11.02 -5.21
N LEU A 19 -3.05 -10.78 -4.37
CA LEU A 19 -2.33 -11.84 -3.66
C LEU A 19 -3.24 -12.57 -2.67
N PHE A 20 -3.89 -11.84 -1.77
CA PHE A 20 -4.65 -12.43 -0.66
C PHE A 20 -6.05 -12.91 -1.04
N LEU A 21 -6.76 -12.26 -1.96
CA LEU A 21 -8.13 -12.61 -2.34
C LEU A 21 -8.22 -13.45 -3.61
N VAL A 22 -7.15 -13.52 -4.42
CA VAL A 22 -7.15 -14.34 -5.64
C VAL A 22 -6.11 -15.46 -5.54
N ALA A 23 -4.82 -15.13 -5.41
CA ALA A 23 -3.77 -16.14 -5.46
C ALA A 23 -3.83 -17.15 -4.29
N MET A 24 -4.10 -16.66 -3.08
CA MET A 24 -4.19 -17.53 -1.90
C MET A 24 -5.42 -18.44 -1.94
N PRO A 25 -6.65 -17.98 -2.24
CA PRO A 25 -7.79 -18.86 -2.47
C PRO A 25 -7.57 -19.84 -3.63
N ALA A 26 -6.94 -19.41 -4.74
CA ALA A 26 -6.57 -20.31 -5.83
C ALA A 26 -5.70 -21.48 -5.35
N LYS A 27 -4.68 -21.19 -4.53
CA LYS A 27 -3.81 -22.20 -3.93
C LYS A 27 -4.56 -23.17 -3.01
N TYR A 28 -5.34 -22.65 -2.05
CA TYR A 28 -5.91 -23.48 -0.98
C TYR A 28 -7.26 -24.10 -1.32
N ALA A 29 -8.14 -23.40 -2.03
CA ALA A 29 -9.49 -23.85 -2.35
C ALA A 29 -9.56 -24.62 -3.68
N PHE A 30 -8.72 -24.26 -4.65
CA PHE A 30 -8.76 -24.82 -6.01
C PHE A 30 -7.52 -25.66 -6.36
N GLY A 31 -6.57 -25.80 -5.43
CA GLY A 31 -5.35 -26.58 -5.66
C GLY A 31 -4.46 -26.03 -6.79
N TYR A 32 -4.55 -24.73 -7.09
CA TYR A 32 -3.83 -24.08 -8.18
C TYR A 32 -2.76 -23.09 -7.64
N PRO A 33 -1.57 -23.59 -7.27
CA PRO A 33 -0.51 -22.78 -6.66
C PRO A 33 0.22 -21.87 -7.67
N ASP A 34 0.06 -22.09 -8.97
CA ASP A 34 0.85 -21.43 -10.02
C ASP A 34 0.63 -19.92 -10.11
N LEU A 35 -0.47 -19.40 -9.56
CA LEU A 35 -0.73 -17.95 -9.46
C LEU A 35 0.12 -17.27 -8.38
N VAL A 36 0.58 -18.00 -7.36
CA VAL A 36 1.25 -17.41 -6.20
C VAL A 36 2.63 -16.85 -6.55
N PRO A 37 3.53 -17.54 -7.27
CA PRO A 37 4.85 -16.99 -7.59
C PRO A 37 4.80 -15.65 -8.37
N PRO A 38 4.05 -15.51 -9.48
CA PRO A 38 4.04 -14.25 -10.23
C PRO A 38 3.33 -13.11 -9.47
N ILE A 39 2.19 -13.38 -8.82
CA ILE A 39 1.45 -12.36 -8.06
C ILE A 39 2.21 -11.97 -6.79
N GLY A 40 2.84 -12.94 -6.13
CA GLY A 40 3.68 -12.72 -4.95
C GLY A 40 4.91 -11.87 -5.28
N ALA A 41 5.59 -12.15 -6.39
CA ALA A 41 6.71 -11.32 -6.86
C ALA A 41 6.27 -9.89 -7.20
N LEU A 42 5.15 -9.74 -7.91
CA LEU A 42 4.56 -8.44 -8.24
C LEU A 42 4.22 -7.64 -6.97
N HIS A 43 3.55 -8.27 -6.00
CA HIS A 43 3.22 -7.64 -4.73
C HIS A 43 4.48 -7.28 -3.93
N GLY A 44 5.45 -8.19 -3.79
CA GLY A 44 6.71 -7.93 -3.09
C GLY A 44 7.47 -6.74 -3.69
N PHE A 45 7.54 -6.65 -5.01
CA PHE A 45 8.12 -5.48 -5.69
C PHE A 45 7.33 -4.20 -5.40
N ALA A 46 6.01 -4.23 -5.55
CA ALA A 46 5.14 -3.08 -5.28
C ALA A 46 5.26 -2.60 -3.82
N PHE A 47 5.39 -3.53 -2.86
CA PHE A 47 5.56 -3.24 -1.44
C PHE A 47 6.91 -2.55 -1.15
N VAL A 48 8.00 -3.00 -1.76
CA VAL A 48 9.31 -2.31 -1.64
C VAL A 48 9.24 -0.90 -2.23
N VAL A 49 8.62 -0.74 -3.41
CA VAL A 49 8.40 0.57 -4.02
C VAL A 49 7.56 1.46 -3.11
N TYR A 50 6.52 0.91 -2.47
CA TYR A 50 5.69 1.61 -1.49
C TYR A 50 6.53 2.13 -0.31
N LEU A 51 7.36 1.29 0.30
CA LEU A 51 8.22 1.70 1.43
C LEU A 51 9.23 2.79 1.03
N CYS A 52 9.90 2.64 -0.11
CA CYS A 52 10.82 3.66 -0.62
C CYS A 52 10.08 4.97 -0.90
N ALA A 53 8.92 4.90 -1.55
CA ALA A 53 8.09 6.06 -1.84
C ALA A 53 7.55 6.72 -0.56
N MET A 54 7.25 5.95 0.48
CA MET A 54 6.83 6.47 1.79
C MET A 54 7.92 7.37 2.38
N VAL A 55 9.16 6.88 2.41
CA VAL A 55 10.31 7.67 2.89
C VAL A 55 10.51 8.91 2.02
N VAL A 56 10.57 8.76 0.70
CA VAL A 56 10.89 9.87 -0.21
C VAL A 56 9.76 10.92 -0.28
N CYS A 57 8.49 10.50 -0.29
CA CYS A 57 7.36 11.39 -0.53
C CYS A 57 6.77 12.03 0.72
N LEU A 58 6.92 11.39 1.89
CA LEU A 58 6.33 11.85 3.15
C LEU A 58 7.33 12.51 4.10
N SER A 59 8.64 12.39 3.86
CA SER A 59 9.65 13.08 4.66
C SER A 59 9.45 14.61 4.62
N GLY A 60 9.48 15.25 5.78
CA GLY A 60 9.30 16.70 5.92
C GLY A 60 7.87 17.22 5.69
N ARG A 61 6.84 16.35 5.76
CA ARG A 61 5.41 16.70 5.51
C ARG A 61 4.53 16.65 6.76
N ASP A 62 5.09 16.91 7.95
CA ASP A 62 4.38 16.91 9.24
C ASP A 62 3.59 15.62 9.53
N PHE A 63 4.17 14.47 9.17
CA PHE A 63 3.66 13.17 9.60
C PHE A 63 4.18 12.86 10.99
N THR A 64 3.27 12.64 11.93
CA THR A 64 3.61 12.18 13.28
C THR A 64 4.12 10.74 13.25
N GLY A 65 4.92 10.33 14.25
CA GLY A 65 5.41 8.95 14.34
C GLY A 65 4.29 7.91 14.30
N TRP A 66 3.13 8.22 14.88
CA TRP A 66 1.94 7.37 14.79
C TRP A 66 1.38 7.24 13.37
N GLU A 67 1.38 8.32 12.58
CA GLU A 67 0.92 8.29 11.19
C GLU A 67 1.86 7.50 10.29
N TRP A 68 3.17 7.53 10.55
CA TRP A 68 4.15 6.64 9.93
C TRP A 68 3.83 5.18 10.25
N THR A 69 3.75 4.83 11.54
CA THR A 69 3.45 3.45 11.96
C THR A 69 2.12 2.97 11.40
N ARG A 70 1.05 3.77 11.50
CA ARG A 70 -0.26 3.44 10.93
C ARG A 70 -0.19 3.20 9.43
N THR A 71 0.52 4.05 8.68
CA THR A 71 0.62 3.94 7.21
C THR A 71 1.42 2.71 6.78
N THR A 72 2.43 2.32 7.55
CA THR A 72 3.17 1.07 7.34
C THR A 72 2.34 -0.15 7.72
N LEU A 73 1.65 -0.13 8.86
CA LEU A 73 0.80 -1.25 9.29
C LEU A 73 -0.37 -1.47 8.34
N ALA A 74 -0.93 -0.39 7.80
CA ALA A 74 -2.00 -0.43 6.83
C ALA A 74 -1.65 -1.21 5.56
N SER A 75 -0.40 -1.21 5.09
CA SER A 75 -0.05 -1.97 3.87
C SER A 75 0.08 -3.48 4.09
N PHE A 76 0.22 -3.95 5.33
CA PHE A 76 0.29 -5.39 5.61
C PHE A 76 -1.07 -6.08 5.57
N PHE A 77 -2.16 -5.34 5.77
CA PHE A 77 -3.50 -5.93 5.80
C PHE A 77 -4.20 -5.74 4.45
N PRO A 78 -4.93 -6.78 3.96
CA PRO A 78 -5.82 -6.58 2.84
C PRO A 78 -6.79 -5.44 3.19
N PHE A 79 -6.97 -4.49 2.27
CA PHE A 79 -7.73 -3.25 2.42
C PHE A 79 -7.12 -2.12 3.26
N GLY A 80 -6.06 -2.36 4.04
CA GLY A 80 -5.55 -1.34 4.95
C GLY A 80 -5.05 -0.08 4.24
N THR A 81 -4.38 -0.21 3.09
CA THR A 81 -3.93 0.94 2.29
C THR A 81 -5.10 1.83 1.82
N PHE A 82 -6.26 1.25 1.51
CA PHE A 82 -7.46 1.99 1.12
C PHE A 82 -8.09 2.71 2.33
N LEU A 83 -8.09 2.09 3.51
CA LEU A 83 -8.53 2.71 4.76
C LEU A 83 -7.61 3.85 5.22
N ASN A 84 -6.36 3.86 4.77
CA ASN A 84 -5.39 4.91 5.06
C ASN A 84 -5.46 6.10 4.10
N ASP A 85 -6.01 5.93 2.89
CA ASP A 85 -6.08 6.99 1.87
C ASP A 85 -6.78 8.29 2.34
N PRO A 86 -7.88 8.26 3.13
CA PRO A 86 -8.52 9.48 3.61
C PRO A 86 -7.58 10.36 4.48
N LEU A 87 -6.68 9.75 5.26
CA LEU A 87 -5.68 10.47 6.04
C LEU A 87 -4.67 11.15 5.12
N LEU A 88 -4.16 10.42 4.13
CA LEU A 88 -3.22 10.95 3.14
C LEU A 88 -3.85 12.09 2.32
N LYS A 89 -5.14 11.96 1.96
CA LYS A 89 -5.90 13.00 1.27
C LYS A 89 -6.03 14.26 2.12
N ARG A 90 -6.32 14.15 3.42
CA ARG A 90 -6.37 15.29 4.35
C ARG A 90 -5.03 16.01 4.43
N LYS A 91 -3.93 15.27 4.61
CA LYS A 91 -2.55 15.83 4.63
C LYS A 91 -2.18 16.48 3.29
N GLN A 92 -2.58 15.88 2.17
CA GLN A 92 -2.37 16.47 0.84
C GLN A 92 -3.08 17.82 0.70
N LEU A 93 -4.33 17.93 1.17
CA LEU A 93 -5.10 19.17 1.11
C LEU A 93 -4.53 20.24 2.05
N ALA A 94 -4.18 19.87 3.29
CA ALA A 94 -3.54 20.78 4.23
C ALA A 94 -2.22 21.35 3.68
N ALA A 95 -1.39 20.50 3.08
CA ALA A 95 -0.13 20.91 2.45
C ALA A 95 -0.30 21.70 1.13
N ALA A 96 -1.50 21.75 0.56
CA ALA A 96 -1.82 22.55 -0.62
C ALA A 96 -2.48 23.90 -0.26
N ALA A 97 -2.97 24.03 0.97
CA ALA A 97 -3.58 25.25 1.50
C ALA A 97 -2.60 26.11 2.32
N ALA A 98 -1.40 25.58 2.62
CA ALA A 98 -0.27 26.28 3.24
C ALA A 98 0.71 26.73 2.17
#